data_AF-A0A060YKC6-F1
#
_entry.id   AF-A0A060YKC6-F1
#
_cell.length_a   1.000
_cell.length_b   1.000
_cell.length_c   1.000
_cell.angle_alpha   90.00
_cell.angle_beta   90.00
_cell.angle_gamma   90.00
#
_symmetry.space_group_name_H-M   'P 1'
#
loop_
_entity.id
_entity.type
_entity.pdbx_description
1 polymer ?
#
loop_
_entity_poly.entity_id
_entity_poly.type
_entity_poly.pdbx_seq_one_letter_code
_entity_poly.pdbx_strand_id
1 'polypeptide(L)'
;MPSPQHFDGQALVWWREPEVTIAVPWYMGLMFRTRQSSGTLLQANAGDFSKIHILISGKHVRFQVFLGVKRVALLDFPQVRVNDGEWHHVLVELKSIKDGKDIKYMALVSLNYGMFQRSVEIGNELPGLRLRSLFVGGLMKKDGTVQNGLKGCMQGVRMGETSTNLANINMRQGQKIRVEEGCKVANPCTASACPEHSRCTDNWSSHTCVCHPGKPPPPPRTRPFSLPLKNTFRKLKQAHTFSSGNVPIHAPSSPRILRE
;
A
#
# COMPACT_ATOMS: atom_id res chain seq x y z
N MET A 1 -19.77 2.45 -5.38
CA MET A 1 -20.11 1.27 -4.54
C MET A 1 -20.46 1.75 -3.16
N PRO A 2 -21.65 1.42 -2.64
CA PRO A 2 -21.99 1.74 -1.27
C PRO A 2 -21.30 0.81 -0.25
N SER A 3 -20.88 -0.40 -0.65
CA SER A 3 -20.32 -1.39 0.29
C SER A 3 -18.79 -1.45 0.28
N PRO A 4 -18.14 -1.60 1.45
CA PRO A 4 -16.70 -1.82 1.57
C PRO A 4 -16.21 -3.10 0.89
N GLN A 5 -14.98 -3.04 0.36
CA GLN A 5 -14.24 -4.18 -0.17
C GLN A 5 -12.91 -4.33 0.54
N HIS A 6 -12.51 -5.57 0.80
CA HIS A 6 -11.28 -5.93 1.46
C HIS A 6 -10.21 -6.35 0.43
N PHE A 7 -9.00 -5.84 0.63
CA PHE A 7 -7.82 -6.10 -0.18
C PHE A 7 -6.74 -6.69 0.71
N ASP A 8 -6.18 -7.84 0.34
CA ASP A 8 -5.25 -8.62 1.15
C ASP A 8 -3.75 -8.33 0.87
N GLY A 9 -3.45 -7.38 -0.01
CA GLY A 9 -2.11 -7.07 -0.52
C GLY A 9 -1.76 -7.76 -1.83
N GLN A 10 -2.55 -8.74 -2.25
CA GLN A 10 -2.48 -9.39 -3.58
C GLN A 10 -3.81 -9.24 -4.35
N ALA A 11 -4.74 -8.47 -3.79
CA ALA A 11 -6.02 -8.17 -4.38
C ALA A 11 -5.95 -6.98 -5.36
N LEU A 12 -6.79 -7.01 -6.38
CA LEU A 12 -6.84 -5.98 -7.42
C LEU A 12 -8.24 -5.90 -8.03
N VAL A 13 -8.73 -4.68 -8.27
CA VAL A 13 -9.83 -4.46 -9.21
C VAL A 13 -9.30 -3.66 -10.40
N TRP A 14 -9.65 -4.05 -11.62
CA TRP A 14 -9.19 -3.35 -12.81
C TRP A 14 -10.19 -3.34 -13.96
N TRP A 15 -10.01 -2.37 -14.86
CA TRP A 15 -10.79 -2.19 -16.08
C TRP A 15 -9.84 -2.09 -17.28
N ARG A 16 -10.24 -2.72 -18.38
CA ARG A 16 -9.64 -2.48 -19.71
C ARG A 16 -10.52 -1.49 -20.44
N GLU A 17 -9.92 -0.43 -20.98
CA GLU A 17 -10.55 0.55 -21.85
C GLU A 17 -11.94 1.00 -21.35
N PRO A 18 -12.05 1.51 -20.11
CA PRO A 18 -13.34 1.99 -19.62
C PRO A 18 -13.76 3.22 -20.45
N GLU A 19 -15.06 3.35 -20.71
CA GLU A 19 -15.66 4.45 -21.50
C GLU A 19 -15.64 5.80 -20.76
N VAL A 20 -14.44 6.27 -20.42
CA VAL A 20 -14.21 7.46 -19.61
C VAL A 20 -13.23 8.36 -20.31
N THR A 21 -13.64 9.61 -20.51
CA THR A 21 -12.79 10.69 -21.00
C THR A 21 -12.50 11.65 -19.86
N ILE A 22 -11.25 12.12 -19.75
CA ILE A 22 -10.85 13.11 -18.76
C ILE A 22 -11.40 14.47 -19.19
N ALA A 23 -12.45 14.93 -18.53
CA ALA A 23 -13.02 16.27 -18.74
C ALA A 23 -12.38 17.30 -17.79
N VAL A 24 -12.81 18.56 -17.90
CA VAL A 24 -12.50 19.60 -16.91
C VAL A 24 -13.79 20.37 -16.62
N PRO A 25 -14.35 20.28 -15.40
CA PRO A 25 -13.79 19.59 -14.24
C PRO A 25 -13.88 18.06 -14.34
N TRP A 26 -12.99 17.35 -13.65
CA TRP A 26 -13.08 15.89 -13.51
C TRP A 26 -12.70 15.44 -12.11
N TYR A 27 -13.50 14.56 -11.54
CA TYR A 27 -13.39 14.11 -10.15
C TYR A 27 -12.99 12.65 -10.09
N MET A 28 -12.09 12.32 -9.17
CA MET A 28 -11.77 10.95 -8.76
C MET A 28 -11.81 10.88 -7.25
N GLY A 29 -12.65 10.01 -6.70
CA GLY A 29 -12.84 9.87 -5.26
C GLY A 29 -12.77 8.43 -4.82
N LEU A 30 -12.29 8.22 -3.59
CA LEU A 30 -12.39 6.95 -2.89
C LEU A 30 -12.26 7.18 -1.39
N MET A 31 -12.72 6.19 -0.62
CA MET A 31 -12.39 6.07 0.79
C MET A 31 -11.55 4.82 0.99
N PHE A 32 -10.58 4.89 1.89
CA PHE A 32 -9.74 3.76 2.24
C PHE A 32 -9.46 3.72 3.74
N ARG A 33 -9.15 2.53 4.25
CA ARG A 33 -8.51 2.37 5.57
C ARG A 33 -7.34 1.39 5.52
N THR A 34 -6.23 1.90 6.02
CA THR A 34 -4.85 1.41 6.00
C THR A 34 -4.16 1.19 7.34
N ARG A 35 -3.34 0.16 7.54
CA ARG A 35 -2.13 0.30 8.39
C ARG A 35 -0.81 0.05 7.67
N GLN A 36 -0.85 -0.26 6.37
CA GLN A 36 0.34 -0.30 5.52
C GLN A 36 0.93 1.11 5.36
N SER A 37 2.26 1.21 5.39
CA SER A 37 2.98 2.47 5.12
C SER A 37 3.14 2.76 3.63
N SER A 38 2.80 1.80 2.77
CA SER A 38 2.89 1.90 1.32
C SER A 38 1.82 1.05 0.63
N GLY A 39 1.32 1.50 -0.51
CA GLY A 39 0.39 0.72 -1.34
C GLY A 39 -0.31 1.59 -2.38
N THR A 40 -0.68 1.01 -3.51
CA THR A 40 -1.43 1.69 -4.57
C THR A 40 -2.91 1.73 -4.19
N LEU A 41 -3.50 2.93 -4.18
CA LEU A 41 -4.94 3.09 -4.00
C LEU A 41 -5.64 3.07 -5.37
N LEU A 42 -5.15 3.89 -6.30
CA LEU A 42 -5.70 4.02 -7.65
C LEU A 42 -4.61 4.40 -8.64
N GLN A 43 -4.63 3.77 -9.82
CA GLN A 43 -3.87 4.21 -10.99
C GLN A 43 -4.77 4.25 -12.23
N ALA A 44 -4.91 5.41 -12.84
CA ALA A 44 -5.59 5.60 -14.11
C ALA A 44 -4.57 5.86 -15.22
N ASN A 45 -4.58 5.02 -16.26
CA ASN A 45 -3.77 5.23 -17.46
C ASN A 45 -4.66 5.86 -18.53
N ALA A 46 -4.22 6.97 -19.12
CA ALA A 46 -4.95 7.74 -20.11
C ALA A 46 -4.10 7.99 -21.35
N GLY A 47 -4.72 7.95 -22.54
CA GLY A 47 -3.97 7.99 -23.80
C GLY A 47 -2.91 6.90 -23.86
N ASP A 48 -1.79 7.18 -24.54
CA ASP A 48 -0.75 6.17 -24.76
C ASP A 48 0.29 6.13 -23.61
N PHE A 49 0.49 7.28 -22.94
CA PHE A 49 1.63 7.46 -22.05
C PHE A 49 1.30 8.15 -20.72
N SER A 50 0.08 8.65 -20.53
CA SER A 50 -0.27 9.46 -19.36
C SER A 50 -0.77 8.59 -18.22
N LYS A 51 -0.33 8.86 -16.99
CA LYS A 51 -0.71 8.10 -15.81
C LYS A 51 -0.99 9.02 -14.63
N ILE A 52 -2.09 8.76 -13.94
CA ILE A 52 -2.48 9.43 -12.70
C ILE A 52 -2.45 8.40 -11.58
N HIS A 53 -1.67 8.67 -10.53
CA HIS A 53 -1.44 7.76 -9.42
C HIS A 53 -1.89 8.39 -8.10
N ILE A 54 -2.68 7.65 -7.33
CA ILE A 54 -2.99 7.90 -5.93
C ILE A 54 -2.46 6.71 -5.14
N LEU A 55 -1.50 6.96 -4.26
CA LEU A 55 -0.85 5.91 -3.48
C LEU A 55 -0.57 6.38 -2.05
N ILE A 56 -0.25 5.40 -1.20
CA ILE A 56 0.31 5.64 0.11
C ILE A 56 1.82 5.48 -0.01
N SER A 57 2.56 6.44 0.50
CA SER A 57 4.02 6.41 0.54
C SER A 57 4.51 7.01 1.85
N GLY A 58 5.31 6.25 2.60
CA GLY A 58 5.84 6.70 3.89
C GLY A 58 4.75 7.10 4.89
N LYS A 59 3.61 6.38 4.90
CA LYS A 59 2.43 6.63 5.76
C LYS A 59 1.55 7.83 5.39
N HIS A 60 1.82 8.52 4.28
CA HIS A 60 1.05 9.67 3.80
C HIS A 60 0.40 9.36 2.45
N VAL A 61 -0.67 10.09 2.12
CA VAL A 61 -1.22 10.07 0.77
C VAL A 61 -0.31 10.88 -0.15
N ARG A 62 -0.04 10.29 -1.32
CA ARG A 62 0.76 10.84 -2.40
C ARG A 62 -0.03 10.79 -3.70
N PHE A 63 -0.08 11.93 -4.38
CA PHE A 63 -0.65 12.10 -5.71
C PHE A 63 0.48 12.38 -6.71
N GLN A 64 0.44 11.70 -7.86
CA GLN A 64 1.42 11.88 -8.93
C GLN A 64 0.76 11.85 -10.30
N VAL A 65 1.30 12.66 -11.21
CA VAL A 65 0.95 12.61 -12.64
C VAL A 65 2.24 12.43 -13.44
N PHE A 66 2.20 11.46 -14.36
CA PHE A 66 3.25 11.19 -15.32
C PHE A 66 2.73 11.41 -16.74
N LEU A 67 3.54 12.08 -17.56
CA LEU A 67 3.36 12.16 -19.01
C LEU A 67 4.55 11.46 -19.65
N GLY A 68 4.36 10.23 -20.09
CA GLY A 68 5.46 9.35 -20.47
C GLY A 68 6.37 9.04 -19.29
N VAL A 69 7.65 9.35 -19.43
CA VAL A 69 8.66 9.14 -18.37
C VAL A 69 8.77 10.32 -17.41
N LYS A 70 8.23 11.49 -17.79
CA LYS A 70 8.33 12.72 -17.00
C LYS A 70 7.23 12.78 -15.95
N ARG A 71 7.63 12.91 -14.69
CA ARG A 71 6.69 13.26 -13.60
C ARG A 71 6.42 14.76 -13.64
N VAL A 72 5.21 15.16 -14.02
CA VAL A 72 4.82 16.56 -14.13
C VAL A 72 4.16 17.10 -12.87
N ALA A 73 3.54 16.23 -12.07
CA ALA A 73 2.96 16.61 -10.79
C ALA A 73 3.35 15.63 -9.68
N LEU A 74 3.67 16.17 -8.51
CA LEU A 74 3.86 15.44 -7.26
C LEU A 74 3.27 16.27 -6.12
N LEU A 75 2.40 15.64 -5.33
CA LEU A 75 1.77 16.27 -4.18
C LEU A 75 1.65 15.26 -3.04
N ASP A 76 2.14 15.66 -1.87
CA ASP A 76 2.16 14.84 -0.64
C ASP A 76 1.39 15.53 0.51
N PHE A 77 0.85 14.73 1.43
CA PHE A 77 0.22 15.17 2.68
C PHE A 77 1.05 14.75 3.92
N PRO A 78 2.26 15.29 4.13
CA PRO A 78 3.12 14.90 5.25
C PRO A 78 2.51 15.21 6.63
N GLN A 79 1.53 16.11 6.70
CA GLN A 79 0.85 16.47 7.94
C GLN A 79 -0.24 15.46 8.37
N VAL A 80 -0.59 14.48 7.53
CA VAL A 80 -1.66 13.52 7.81
C VAL A 80 -1.15 12.09 7.67
N ARG A 81 -1.01 11.42 8.81
CA ARG A 81 -0.73 9.98 8.85
C ARG A 81 -2.00 9.20 8.50
N VAL A 82 -1.96 8.40 7.45
CA VAL A 82 -3.13 7.66 6.93
C VAL A 82 -3.09 6.14 7.14
N ASN A 83 -2.09 5.68 7.90
CA ASN A 83 -1.89 4.28 8.23
C ASN A 83 -2.32 3.96 9.69
N ASP A 84 -3.29 4.70 10.21
CA ASP A 84 -3.82 4.56 11.58
C ASP A 84 -4.91 3.50 11.73
N GLY A 85 -5.44 2.99 10.61
CA GLY A 85 -6.50 2.00 10.58
C GLY A 85 -7.90 2.61 10.45
N GLU A 86 -7.99 3.94 10.44
CA GLU A 86 -9.23 4.68 10.30
C GLU A 86 -9.56 4.95 8.83
N TRP A 87 -10.81 5.33 8.59
CA TRP A 87 -11.28 5.69 7.27
C TRP A 87 -10.82 7.09 6.87
N HIS A 88 -10.12 7.17 5.74
CA HIS A 88 -9.74 8.40 5.09
C HIS A 88 -10.47 8.55 3.75
N HIS A 89 -10.97 9.76 3.49
CA HIS A 89 -11.58 10.11 2.20
C HIS A 89 -10.57 10.90 1.36
N VAL A 90 -10.34 10.48 0.12
CA VAL A 90 -9.53 11.19 -0.87
C VAL A 90 -10.43 11.59 -2.02
N LEU A 91 -10.35 12.86 -2.40
CA LEU A 91 -11.00 13.40 -3.58
C LEU A 91 -9.99 14.23 -4.36
N VAL A 92 -9.81 13.89 -5.63
CA VAL A 92 -9.03 14.67 -6.59
C VAL A 92 -10.02 15.35 -7.53
N GLU A 93 -9.86 16.65 -7.71
CA GLU A 93 -10.57 17.47 -8.69
C GLU A 93 -9.53 18.03 -9.67
N LEU A 94 -9.66 17.67 -10.94
CA LEU A 94 -8.96 18.35 -12.03
C LEU A 94 -9.79 19.55 -12.45
N LYS A 95 -9.21 20.74 -12.40
CA LYS A 95 -9.87 22.00 -12.76
C LYS A 95 -8.96 22.87 -13.60
N SER A 96 -9.54 23.78 -14.37
CA SER A 96 -8.81 24.84 -15.06
C SER A 96 -8.86 26.13 -14.25
N ILE A 97 -7.76 26.88 -14.27
CA ILE A 97 -7.67 28.22 -13.72
C ILE A 97 -7.22 29.13 -14.86
N LYS A 98 -7.93 30.25 -15.03
CA LYS A 98 -7.50 31.31 -15.95
C LYS A 98 -6.40 32.13 -15.29
N ASP A 99 -5.25 32.20 -15.93
CA ASP A 99 -4.12 33.04 -15.52
C ASP A 99 -3.83 34.05 -16.63
N GLY A 100 -4.51 35.21 -16.55
CA GLY A 100 -4.53 36.19 -17.63
C GLY A 100 -5.21 35.66 -18.90
N LYS A 101 -4.45 35.51 -19.98
CA LYS A 101 -4.92 34.93 -21.26
C LYS A 101 -4.72 33.42 -21.34
N ASP A 102 -3.91 32.84 -20.46
CA ASP A 102 -3.57 31.43 -20.48
C ASP A 102 -4.50 30.62 -19.57
N ILE A 103 -4.70 29.35 -19.94
CA ILE A 103 -5.45 28.39 -19.14
C ILE A 103 -4.45 27.40 -18.54
N LYS A 104 -4.41 27.31 -17.21
CA LYS A 104 -3.62 26.33 -16.47
C LYS A 104 -4.51 25.24 -15.93
N TYR A 105 -4.10 23.98 -16.05
CA TYR A 105 -4.81 22.87 -15.43
C TYR A 105 -4.15 22.47 -14.11
N MET A 106 -4.99 22.35 -13.09
CA MET A 106 -4.59 22.09 -11.71
C MET A 106 -5.32 20.86 -11.18
N ALA A 107 -4.63 20.05 -10.40
CA ALA A 107 -5.24 19.03 -9.56
C ALA A 107 -5.37 19.56 -8.14
N LEU A 108 -6.59 19.70 -7.63
CA LEU A 108 -6.89 19.93 -6.23
C LEU A 108 -7.13 18.58 -5.56
N VAL A 109 -6.25 18.19 -4.64
CA VAL A 109 -6.39 16.98 -3.85
C VAL A 109 -6.90 17.35 -2.47
N SER A 110 -7.99 16.72 -2.06
CA SER A 110 -8.64 16.88 -0.76
C SER A 110 -8.56 15.56 0.02
N LEU A 111 -8.15 15.65 1.28
CA LEU A 111 -8.04 14.53 2.21
C LEU A 111 -8.95 14.77 3.43
N ASN A 112 -9.55 13.69 3.92
CA ASN A 112 -10.49 13.66 5.03
C ASN A 112 -11.62 14.69 4.87
N TYR A 113 -12.39 14.53 3.80
CA TYR A 113 -13.56 15.39 3.49
C TYR A 113 -13.23 16.88 3.39
N GLY A 114 -12.03 17.22 2.91
CA GLY A 114 -11.63 18.60 2.69
C GLY A 114 -10.97 19.26 3.90
N MET A 115 -10.77 18.54 5.01
CA MET A 115 -9.99 19.08 6.15
C MET A 115 -8.56 19.45 5.75
N PHE A 116 -7.97 18.71 4.79
CA PHE A 116 -6.67 19.03 4.23
C PHE A 116 -6.77 19.10 2.72
N GLN A 117 -6.31 20.20 2.14
CA GLN A 117 -6.33 20.40 0.70
C GLN A 117 -4.99 20.94 0.23
N ARG A 118 -4.54 20.45 -0.92
CA ARG A 118 -3.36 20.98 -1.63
C ARG A 118 -3.65 20.93 -3.13
N SER A 119 -3.01 21.81 -3.89
CA SER A 119 -3.12 21.80 -5.35
C SER A 119 -1.75 21.79 -6.03
N VAL A 120 -1.71 21.26 -7.25
CA VAL A 120 -0.51 21.17 -8.08
C VAL A 120 -0.88 21.29 -9.56
N GLU A 121 -0.02 21.90 -10.36
CA GLU A 121 -0.18 21.98 -11.82
C GLU A 121 0.09 20.62 -12.46
N ILE A 122 -0.70 20.23 -13.47
CA ILE A 122 -0.63 18.88 -14.09
C ILE A 122 -0.24 18.89 -15.57
N GLY A 123 0.04 20.06 -16.14
CA GLY A 123 0.24 20.25 -17.58
C GLY A 123 -1.07 20.32 -18.36
N ASN A 124 -0.99 20.37 -19.69
CA ASN A 124 -2.11 20.62 -20.59
C ASN A 124 -2.55 19.36 -21.37
N GLU A 125 -1.90 18.22 -21.14
CA GLU A 125 -2.01 17.02 -21.96
C GLU A 125 -3.06 16.02 -21.46
N LEU A 126 -3.51 16.12 -20.20
CA LEU A 126 -4.50 15.20 -19.64
C LEU A 126 -5.94 15.42 -20.15
N PRO A 127 -6.46 16.67 -20.20
CA PRO A 127 -7.83 16.91 -20.65
C PRO A 127 -8.08 16.38 -22.06
N GLY A 128 -9.23 15.74 -22.28
CA GLY A 128 -9.62 15.13 -23.56
C GLY A 128 -9.10 13.72 -23.78
N LEU A 129 -8.16 13.22 -22.96
CA LEU A 129 -7.68 11.84 -23.08
C LEU A 129 -8.72 10.82 -22.59
N ARG A 130 -8.83 9.70 -23.31
CA ARG A 130 -9.60 8.53 -22.88
C ARG A 130 -8.76 7.63 -21.97
N LEU A 131 -9.41 7.08 -20.95
CA LEU A 131 -8.80 6.08 -20.09
C LEU A 131 -8.58 4.76 -20.86
N ARG A 132 -7.37 4.23 -20.81
CA ARG A 132 -7.00 2.92 -21.38
C ARG A 132 -7.10 1.80 -20.37
N SER A 133 -6.84 2.10 -19.11
CA SER A 133 -6.99 1.13 -18.03
C SER A 133 -7.06 1.81 -16.69
N LEU A 134 -7.79 1.20 -15.76
CA LEU A 134 -7.87 1.63 -14.39
C LEU A 134 -7.51 0.47 -13.48
N PHE A 135 -6.71 0.73 -12.45
CA PHE A 135 -6.32 -0.22 -11.42
C PHE A 135 -6.63 0.35 -10.04
N VAL A 136 -7.19 -0.48 -9.16
CA VAL A 136 -7.59 -0.10 -7.81
C VAL A 136 -7.09 -1.14 -6.83
N GLY A 137 -6.34 -0.70 -5.82
CA GLY A 137 -5.83 -1.55 -4.74
C GLY A 137 -4.56 -2.32 -5.05
N GLY A 138 -3.95 -2.12 -6.22
CA GLY A 138 -2.70 -2.75 -6.63
C GLY A 138 -2.42 -2.47 -8.10
N LEU A 139 -1.29 -2.97 -8.61
CA LEU A 139 -0.94 -2.90 -10.02
C LEU A 139 -0.71 -4.30 -10.58
N MET A 140 -1.20 -4.56 -11.79
CA MET A 140 -0.97 -5.84 -12.47
C MET A 140 0.42 -5.84 -13.13
N LYS A 141 1.24 -6.84 -12.81
CA LYS A 141 2.49 -7.10 -13.53
C LYS A 141 2.24 -7.95 -14.77
N LYS A 142 3.24 -8.03 -15.64
CA LYS A 142 3.22 -8.85 -16.86
C LYS A 142 3.05 -10.36 -16.58
N ASP A 143 3.51 -10.82 -15.42
CA ASP A 143 3.39 -12.21 -14.96
C ASP A 143 2.02 -12.51 -14.29
N GLY A 144 1.09 -11.55 -14.29
CA GLY A 144 -0.22 -11.68 -13.65
C GLY A 144 -0.22 -11.48 -12.13
N THR A 145 0.93 -11.25 -11.50
CA THR A 145 1.01 -10.97 -10.06
C THR A 145 0.69 -9.51 -9.76
N VAL A 146 0.23 -9.25 -8.53
CA VAL A 146 -0.07 -7.90 -8.06
C VAL A 146 1.17 -7.27 -7.43
N GLN A 147 1.54 -6.09 -7.90
CA GLN A 147 2.59 -5.23 -7.33
C GLN A 147 1.99 -4.11 -6.50
N ASN A 148 2.68 -3.74 -5.41
CA ASN A 148 2.30 -2.63 -4.54
C ASN A 148 0.83 -2.70 -4.10
N GLY A 149 0.33 -3.91 -3.86
CA GLY A 149 -1.04 -4.13 -3.45
C GLY A 149 -1.34 -3.51 -2.09
N LEU A 150 -2.52 -2.94 -1.96
CA LEU A 150 -3.06 -2.44 -0.71
C LEU A 150 -3.45 -3.63 0.17
N LYS A 151 -3.05 -3.61 1.44
CA LYS A 151 -3.67 -4.44 2.47
C LYS A 151 -4.56 -3.57 3.34
N GLY A 152 -5.87 -3.70 3.23
CA GLY A 152 -6.82 -2.83 3.89
C GLY A 152 -8.18 -2.89 3.23
N CYS A 153 -8.96 -1.81 3.34
CA CYS A 153 -10.25 -1.74 2.67
C CYS A 153 -10.43 -0.47 1.88
N MET A 154 -11.28 -0.54 0.86
CA MET A 154 -11.71 0.61 0.09
C MET A 154 -13.20 0.58 -0.15
N GLN A 155 -13.78 1.77 -0.27
CA GLN A 155 -15.19 1.96 -0.63
C GLN A 155 -15.37 3.26 -1.40
N GLY A 156 -16.54 3.44 -2.01
CA GLY A 156 -16.89 4.70 -2.64
C GLY A 156 -15.99 5.11 -3.80
N VAL A 157 -15.27 4.17 -4.43
CA VAL A 157 -14.46 4.44 -5.63
C VAL A 157 -15.38 4.96 -6.73
N ARG A 158 -15.01 6.12 -7.28
CA ARG A 158 -15.87 6.89 -8.17
C ARG A 158 -15.05 7.81 -9.06
N MET A 159 -15.52 8.05 -10.28
CA MET A 159 -14.97 9.09 -11.15
C MET A 159 -16.00 9.61 -12.15
N GLY A 160 -15.85 10.87 -12.56
CA GLY A 160 -16.78 11.52 -13.47
C GLY A 160 -16.68 13.05 -13.46
N GLU A 161 -17.63 13.70 -14.12
CA GLU A 161 -17.63 15.16 -14.36
C GLU A 161 -18.22 15.97 -13.20
N THR A 162 -18.97 15.34 -12.30
CA THR A 162 -19.53 16.00 -11.12
C THR A 162 -19.13 15.28 -9.84
N SER A 163 -19.08 16.03 -8.74
CA SER A 163 -18.77 15.50 -7.42
C SER A 163 -19.89 14.63 -6.84
N THR A 164 -21.10 14.65 -7.41
CA THR A 164 -22.30 13.96 -6.92
C THR A 164 -22.90 12.94 -7.90
N ASN A 165 -22.73 13.12 -9.22
CA ASN A 165 -23.24 12.24 -10.27
C ASN A 165 -22.06 11.50 -10.94
N LEU A 166 -21.86 10.24 -10.56
CA LEU A 166 -20.59 9.50 -10.71
C LEU A 166 -20.71 8.27 -11.59
N ALA A 167 -21.43 8.38 -12.71
CA ALA A 167 -21.85 7.23 -13.49
C ALA A 167 -20.86 6.78 -14.59
N ASN A 168 -19.60 7.21 -14.58
CA ASN A 168 -18.68 6.77 -15.64
C ASN A 168 -17.99 5.44 -15.32
N ILE A 169 -17.83 5.07 -14.03
CA ILE A 169 -17.25 3.77 -13.66
C ILE A 169 -18.11 3.01 -12.66
N ASN A 170 -18.64 1.90 -13.15
CA ASN A 170 -19.30 0.92 -12.33
C ASN A 170 -18.28 -0.11 -11.82
N MET A 171 -18.04 -0.08 -10.51
CA MET A 171 -17.11 -1.00 -9.90
C MET A 171 -17.54 -2.48 -9.98
N ARG A 172 -18.83 -2.76 -10.21
CA ARG A 172 -19.34 -4.12 -10.42
C ARG A 172 -18.89 -4.70 -11.77
N GLN A 173 -18.59 -3.85 -12.75
CA GLN A 173 -18.08 -4.26 -14.05
C GLN A 173 -16.55 -4.45 -14.05
N GLY A 174 -15.87 -4.08 -12.96
CA GLY A 174 -14.43 -4.28 -12.82
C GLY A 174 -14.08 -5.74 -12.65
N GLN A 175 -12.99 -6.16 -13.28
CA GLN A 175 -12.42 -7.49 -13.09
C GLN A 175 -11.71 -7.53 -11.73
N LYS A 176 -12.02 -8.54 -10.93
CA LYS A 176 -11.55 -8.66 -9.54
C LYS A 176 -10.63 -9.86 -9.37
N ILE A 177 -9.54 -9.67 -8.64
CA ILE A 177 -8.63 -10.73 -8.19
C ILE A 177 -8.57 -10.65 -6.67
N ARG A 178 -8.96 -11.72 -5.97
CA ARG A 178 -8.86 -11.85 -4.49
C ARG A 178 -9.50 -10.71 -3.68
N VAL A 179 -10.47 -10.02 -4.26
CA VAL A 179 -11.23 -8.96 -3.57
C VAL A 179 -12.40 -9.61 -2.86
N GLU A 180 -12.48 -9.38 -1.55
CA GLU A 180 -13.55 -9.90 -0.71
C GLU A 180 -14.55 -8.79 -0.38
N GLU A 181 -15.82 -9.18 -0.21
CA GLU A 181 -16.85 -8.24 0.20
C GLU A 181 -16.78 -7.94 1.70
N GLY A 182 -17.15 -6.70 2.04
CA GLY A 182 -17.07 -6.20 3.39
C GLY A 182 -15.65 -5.76 3.74
N CYS A 183 -15.46 -5.47 5.02
CA CYS A 183 -14.20 -4.98 5.52
C CYS A 183 -13.92 -5.58 6.90
N LYS A 184 -13.69 -6.89 6.89
CA LYS A 184 -13.31 -7.67 8.08
C LYS A 184 -11.80 -7.67 8.20
N VAL A 185 -11.26 -6.61 8.82
CA VAL A 185 -9.88 -6.65 9.28
C VAL A 185 -9.88 -7.42 10.59
N ALA A 186 -9.12 -8.51 10.68
CA ALA A 186 -9.04 -9.30 11.90
C ALA A 186 -8.59 -8.41 13.05
N ASN A 187 -9.39 -8.31 14.11
CA ASN A 187 -8.97 -7.64 15.34
C ASN A 187 -7.97 -8.58 16.05
N PRO A 188 -6.68 -8.23 16.14
CA PRO A 188 -5.69 -9.06 16.81
C PRO A 188 -5.89 -9.13 18.33
N CYS A 189 -6.75 -8.29 18.91
CA CYS A 189 -7.18 -8.32 20.31
C CYS A 189 -8.43 -9.17 20.52
N THR A 190 -8.31 -10.49 20.35
CA THR A 190 -9.33 -11.45 20.78
C THR A 190 -9.28 -11.65 22.30
N ALA A 191 -10.33 -12.22 22.91
CA ALA A 191 -10.42 -12.42 24.37
C ALA A 191 -9.24 -13.24 24.96
N SER A 192 -8.57 -14.07 24.15
CA SER A 192 -7.42 -14.89 24.54
C SER A 192 -6.07 -14.37 24.04
N ALA A 193 -6.06 -13.22 23.35
CA ALA A 193 -4.83 -12.61 22.82
C ALA A 193 -3.89 -12.18 23.95
N CYS A 194 -4.44 -11.67 25.05
CA CYS A 194 -3.68 -11.19 26.19
C CYS A 194 -4.03 -11.97 27.48
N PRO A 195 -3.08 -12.13 28.43
CA PRO A 195 -3.34 -12.74 29.73
C PRO A 195 -4.38 -11.97 30.56
N GLU A 196 -4.98 -12.63 31.56
CA GLU A 196 -5.85 -11.96 32.53
C GLU A 196 -5.14 -10.77 33.19
N HIS A 197 -5.91 -9.70 33.47
CA HIS A 197 -5.41 -8.43 34.02
C HIS A 197 -4.39 -7.69 33.14
N SER A 198 -4.49 -7.83 31.83
CA SER A 198 -3.75 -7.00 30.88
C SER A 198 -4.70 -6.36 29.86
N ARG A 199 -4.34 -5.15 29.42
CA ARG A 199 -5.05 -4.42 28.39
C ARG A 199 -4.45 -4.77 27.03
N CYS A 200 -5.26 -5.35 26.16
CA CYS A 200 -4.86 -5.54 24.77
C CYS A 200 -4.94 -4.23 24.00
N THR A 201 -3.92 -3.96 23.22
CA THR A 201 -3.85 -2.83 22.28
C THR A 201 -3.64 -3.39 20.88
N ASP A 202 -4.56 -3.05 19.99
CA ASP A 202 -4.58 -3.54 18.61
C ASP A 202 -3.52 -2.81 17.78
N ASN A 203 -2.50 -3.54 17.34
CA ASN A 203 -1.44 -3.09 16.42
C ASN A 203 -1.65 -3.62 14.97
N TRP A 204 -2.91 -3.85 14.58
CA TRP A 204 -3.49 -4.28 13.29
C TRP A 204 -3.18 -5.70 12.85
N SER A 205 -1.89 -5.99 12.74
CA SER A 205 -1.37 -7.31 12.37
C SER A 205 -0.82 -8.07 13.57
N SER A 206 -0.79 -7.40 14.71
CA SER A 206 -0.31 -7.90 16.00
C SER A 206 -1.09 -7.20 17.11
N HIS A 207 -0.92 -7.66 18.34
CA HIS A 207 -1.44 -7.00 19.53
C HIS A 207 -0.29 -6.74 20.50
N THR A 208 -0.41 -5.72 21.34
CA THR A 208 0.44 -5.53 22.52
C THR A 208 -0.40 -5.68 23.77
N CYS A 209 0.10 -6.42 24.75
CA CYS A 209 -0.55 -6.59 26.04
C CYS A 209 0.16 -5.71 27.07
N VAL A 210 -0.58 -4.77 27.67
CA VAL A 210 -0.06 -3.92 28.75
C VAL A 210 -0.63 -4.43 30.07
N CYS A 211 0.23 -4.99 30.93
CA CYS A 211 -0.17 -5.45 32.26
C CYS A 211 -0.56 -4.28 33.16
N HIS A 212 -1.55 -4.47 34.02
CA HIS A 212 -1.89 -3.47 35.03
C HIS A 212 -0.73 -3.30 36.04
N PRO A 213 -0.50 -2.08 36.58
CA PRO A 213 0.56 -1.83 37.55
C PRO A 213 0.45 -2.75 38.78
N GLY A 214 1.58 -3.31 39.23
CA GLY A 214 1.65 -4.15 40.44
C GLY A 214 1.64 -5.67 40.22
N LYS A 215 1.68 -6.17 38.98
CA LYS A 215 1.86 -7.60 38.69
C LYS A 215 3.09 -7.86 37.80
N PRO A 216 3.85 -8.94 38.01
CA PRO A 216 4.99 -9.28 37.17
C PRO A 216 4.54 -9.58 35.73
N PRO A 217 5.35 -9.26 34.72
CA PRO A 217 5.01 -9.54 33.32
C PRO A 217 4.85 -11.05 33.09
N PRO A 218 3.92 -11.47 32.21
CA PRO A 218 3.77 -12.87 31.84
C PRO A 218 5.06 -13.37 31.17
N PRO A 219 5.44 -14.64 31.36
CA PRO A 219 6.57 -15.22 30.65
C PRO A 219 6.33 -15.16 29.14
N PRO A 220 7.37 -14.92 28.32
CA PRO A 220 7.22 -14.89 26.87
C PRO A 220 6.64 -16.22 26.37
N ARG A 221 5.54 -16.16 25.62
CA ARG A 221 4.98 -17.35 24.94
C ARG A 221 5.94 -17.75 23.81
N THR A 222 6.94 -18.56 24.11
CA THR A 222 7.69 -19.29 23.09
C THR A 222 6.72 -20.25 22.41
N ARG A 223 6.51 -20.13 21.09
CA ARG A 223 5.87 -21.19 20.32
C ARG A 223 6.65 -22.48 20.58
N PRO A 224 6.00 -23.66 20.73
CA PRO A 224 6.75 -24.90 20.85
C PRO A 224 7.58 -25.06 19.57
N PHE A 225 8.91 -25.02 19.71
CA PHE A 225 9.77 -25.61 18.70
C PHE A 225 9.45 -27.10 18.71
N SER A 226 8.89 -27.61 17.61
CA SER A 226 8.76 -29.04 17.39
C SER A 226 10.17 -29.64 17.30
N LEU A 227 10.65 -30.19 18.42
CA LEU A 227 11.81 -31.07 18.46
C LEU A 227 11.48 -32.35 17.66
N PRO A 228 12.34 -32.79 16.73
CA PRO A 228 12.15 -34.08 16.10
C PRO A 228 12.40 -35.18 17.13
N LEU A 229 11.47 -36.14 17.19
CA LEU A 229 11.56 -37.34 18.02
C LEU A 229 12.89 -38.06 17.79
N LYS A 230 13.76 -38.08 18.81
CA LYS A 230 14.81 -39.09 18.94
C LYS A 230 14.17 -40.38 19.44
N ASN A 231 14.12 -41.41 18.59
CA ASN A 231 14.49 -42.78 18.97
C ASN A 231 14.36 -43.75 17.79
N THR A 232 15.49 -44.12 17.20
CA THR A 232 15.73 -45.52 16.84
C THR A 232 17.21 -45.84 17.02
N PHE A 233 17.52 -46.50 18.12
CA PHE A 233 18.79 -47.17 18.37
C PHE A 233 18.86 -48.44 17.52
N ARG A 234 19.87 -48.57 16.63
CA ARG A 234 20.88 -49.65 16.69
C ARG A 234 21.79 -49.71 15.46
N LYS A 235 23.07 -49.96 15.79
CA LYS A 235 24.15 -50.58 15.00
C LYS A 235 24.75 -49.77 13.85
N LEU A 236 25.93 -49.22 14.10
CA LEU A 236 27.17 -49.73 13.50
C LEU A 236 28.38 -49.23 14.30
N LYS A 237 29.07 -50.17 14.96
CA LYS A 237 30.46 -50.03 15.38
C LYS A 237 31.30 -50.10 14.10
N GLN A 238 32.17 -49.12 13.84
CA GLN A 238 33.62 -49.32 13.74
C GLN A 238 34.33 -48.04 13.30
N ALA A 239 35.41 -47.74 14.03
CA ALA A 239 36.67 -47.12 13.63
C ALA A 239 36.62 -45.93 12.66
N HIS A 240 37.10 -44.76 13.11
CA HIS A 240 38.49 -44.38 12.84
C HIS A 240 38.87 -43.16 13.70
N THR A 241 39.97 -43.34 14.42
CA THR A 241 40.83 -42.35 15.07
C THR A 241 41.10 -41.14 14.18
N PHE A 242 41.05 -39.91 14.71
CA PHE A 242 42.10 -38.92 14.39
C PHE A 242 42.24 -37.83 15.45
N SER A 243 43.49 -37.39 15.55
CA SER A 243 44.18 -36.71 16.64
C SER A 243 44.03 -35.18 16.64
N SER A 244 44.18 -34.64 17.86
CA SER A 244 44.69 -33.33 18.27
C SER A 244 45.42 -32.46 17.23
N GLY A 245 45.05 -31.17 17.21
CA GLY A 245 45.97 -30.04 17.44
C GLY A 245 46.99 -29.67 16.37
N ASN A 246 46.79 -28.52 15.71
CA ASN A 246 47.70 -27.36 15.83
C ASN A 246 47.25 -26.19 14.95
N VAL A 247 47.25 -25.01 15.56
CA VAL A 247 47.16 -23.69 14.92
C VAL A 247 48.58 -23.24 14.59
N PRO A 248 48.82 -22.59 13.44
CA PRO A 248 49.85 -21.57 13.37
C PRO A 248 49.28 -20.21 12.97
N ILE A 249 49.79 -19.22 13.71
CA ILE A 249 49.64 -17.78 13.56
C ILE A 249 50.53 -17.33 12.39
N HIS A 250 50.02 -16.50 11.48
CA HIS A 250 50.86 -15.66 10.63
C HIS A 250 50.32 -14.22 10.56
N ALA A 251 51.23 -13.30 10.89
CA ALA A 251 51.07 -11.85 10.97
C ALA A 251 51.08 -11.18 9.58
N PRO A 252 50.72 -9.88 9.47
CA PRO A 252 50.37 -9.23 8.21
C PRO A 252 51.58 -8.57 7.53
N SER A 253 51.57 -8.54 6.20
CA SER A 253 52.47 -7.71 5.40
C SER A 253 51.72 -7.00 4.28
N SER A 254 51.73 -5.67 4.35
CA SER A 254 51.50 -4.71 3.26
C SER A 254 52.67 -3.70 3.36
N PRO A 255 53.00 -2.85 2.36
CA PRO A 255 52.37 -2.61 1.06
C PRO A 255 53.37 -2.60 -0.12
N ARG A 256 52.88 -2.54 -1.37
CA ARG A 256 53.66 -1.93 -2.46
C ARG A 256 52.74 -1.21 -3.45
N ILE A 257 52.95 0.11 -3.50
CA ILE A 257 52.45 1.07 -4.48
C ILE A 257 53.21 0.84 -5.79
N LEU A 258 52.50 0.83 -6.91
CA LEU A 258 53.11 1.09 -8.23
C LEU A 258 52.21 2.06 -8.99
N ARG A 259 52.80 3.22 -9.29
CA ARG A 259 52.40 4.14 -10.34
C ARG A 259 52.73 3.49 -11.68
N GLU A 260 51.82 3.61 -12.64
CA GLU A 260 52.00 4.32 -13.93
C GLU A 260 50.61 4.69 -14.47
#